data_AF-A0A2A5BX06-F1
#
_entry.id   AF-A0A2A5BX06-F1
#
_cell.length_a   1.000
_cell.length_b   1.000
_cell.length_c   1.000
_cell.angle_alpha   90.00
_cell.angle_beta   90.00
_cell.angle_gamma   90.00
#
_symmetry.space_group_name_H-M   'P 1'
#
loop_
_entity.id
_entity.type
_entity.pdbx_description
1 polymer ?
#
loop_
_entity_poly.entity_id
_entity_poly.type
_entity_poly.pdbx_seq_one_letter_code
_entity_poly.pdbx_strand_id
1 'polypeptide(L)'
;MKYTLIQKSMIANATFSTACALTIFSYSATLSQWLGNIQPLLLQGLAVSLLSFAATLVWVATRSQLQTTLAKLITIADWAWVLATPLVIMLFYTQLSEHGIALMLAVAFAVGTCAWFQQKGLKQIAVN
;
A
#
# COMPACT_ATOMS: atom_id res chain seq x y z
N MET A 1 19.16 0.65 17.90
CA MET A 1 17.89 1.38 18.17
C MET A 1 16.73 0.41 18.10
N LYS A 2 15.81 0.41 19.07
CA LYS A 2 14.64 -0.46 19.07
C LYS A 2 13.52 0.23 18.28
N TYR A 3 13.15 -0.29 17.11
CA TYR A 3 12.08 0.29 16.30
C TYR A 3 10.74 0.30 17.05
N THR A 4 10.06 1.44 16.99
CA THR A 4 8.68 1.60 17.48
C THR A 4 7.70 0.83 16.59
N LEU A 5 6.47 0.62 17.08
CA LEU A 5 5.44 -0.09 16.33
C LEU A 5 5.18 0.55 14.96
N ILE A 6 5.09 1.89 14.90
CA ILE A 6 4.85 2.61 13.66
C ILE A 6 5.98 2.41 12.64
N GLN A 7 7.24 2.45 13.08
CA GLN A 7 8.38 2.23 12.20
C GLN A 7 8.37 0.80 11.64
N LYS A 8 8.09 -0.20 12.48
CA LYS A 8 7.97 -1.59 12.04
C LYS A 8 6.86 -1.77 11.00
N SER A 9 5.68 -1.16 11.23
CA SER A 9 4.57 -1.23 10.28
C SER A 9 4.84 -0.50 8.97
N MET A 10 5.58 0.62 9.00
CA MET A 10 5.99 1.33 7.79
C MET A 10 6.98 0.52 6.96
N ILE A 11 7.95 -0.13 7.60
CA ILE A 11 8.89 -1.04 6.92
C ILE A 11 8.13 -2.23 6.32
N ALA A 12 7.20 -2.83 7.07
CA ALA A 12 6.38 -3.92 6.55
C ALA A 12 5.57 -3.49 5.31
N ASN A 13 4.92 -2.32 5.35
CA ASN A 13 4.20 -1.79 4.20
C ASN A 13 5.14 -1.47 3.02
N ALA A 14 6.35 -0.96 3.28
CA ALA A 14 7.33 -0.70 2.25
C ALA A 14 7.79 -1.99 1.54
N THR A 15 8.05 -3.04 2.32
CA THR A 15 8.40 -4.36 1.79
C THR A 15 7.26 -4.93 0.96
N PHE A 16 6.03 -4.86 1.46
CA PHE A 16 4.84 -5.33 0.73
C PHE A 16 4.64 -4.55 -0.57
N SER A 17 4.68 -3.21 -0.52
CA SER A 17 4.54 -2.34 -1.69
C SER A 17 5.64 -2.58 -2.73
N THR A 18 6.88 -2.82 -2.28
CA THR A 18 8.01 -3.19 -3.16
C THR A 18 7.76 -4.55 -3.82
N ALA A 19 7.30 -5.55 -3.06
CA ALA A 19 6.95 -6.85 -3.62
C ALA A 19 5.85 -6.72 -4.68
N CYS A 20 4.78 -5.97 -4.40
CA CYS A 20 3.73 -5.69 -5.39
C CYS A 20 4.28 -5.02 -6.64
N ALA A 21 5.14 -4.01 -6.52
CA ALA A 21 5.74 -3.33 -7.65
C ALA A 21 6.60 -4.28 -8.50
N LEU A 22 7.45 -5.11 -7.86
CA LEU A 22 8.26 -6.11 -8.55
C LEU A 22 7.38 -7.15 -9.26
N THR A 23 6.32 -7.63 -8.61
CA THR A 23 5.35 -8.54 -9.24
C THR A 23 4.69 -7.88 -10.45
N ILE A 24 4.32 -6.61 -10.37
CA ILE A 24 3.74 -5.90 -11.52
C ILE A 24 4.75 -5.77 -12.66
N PHE A 25 6.00 -5.39 -12.40
CA PHE A 25 7.01 -5.30 -13.46
C PHE A 25 7.29 -6.65 -14.12
N SER A 26 7.36 -7.73 -13.34
CA SER A 26 7.63 -9.07 -13.85
C SER A 26 6.45 -9.69 -14.58
N TYR A 27 5.20 -9.37 -14.20
CA TYR A 27 3.99 -10.08 -14.65
C TYR A 27 2.89 -9.16 -15.18
N SER A 28 3.23 -7.95 -15.66
CA SER A 28 2.24 -6.95 -16.09
C SER A 28 1.22 -7.45 -17.12
N ALA A 29 1.63 -8.28 -18.09
CA ALA A 29 0.72 -8.84 -19.09
C ALA A 29 -0.28 -9.86 -18.47
N THR A 30 0.19 -10.73 -17.58
CA THR A 30 -0.66 -11.70 -16.89
C THR A 30 -1.64 -11.00 -15.95
N LEU A 31 -1.13 -10.02 -15.17
CA LEU A 31 -1.96 -9.23 -14.26
C LEU A 31 -2.98 -8.37 -15.02
N SER A 32 -2.64 -7.87 -16.21
CA SER A 32 -3.59 -7.18 -17.09
C SER A 32 -4.80 -8.06 -17.39
N GLN A 33 -4.58 -9.32 -17.80
CA GLN A 33 -5.66 -10.27 -18.07
C GLN A 33 -6.49 -10.56 -16.81
N TRP A 34 -5.82 -10.80 -15.67
CA TRP A 34 -6.50 -11.04 -14.40
C TRP A 34 -7.31 -9.84 -13.91
N LEU A 35 -6.89 -8.62 -14.22
CA LEU A 35 -7.60 -7.40 -13.85
C LEU A 35 -8.68 -6.99 -14.86
N GLY A 36 -8.99 -7.84 -15.86
CA GLY A 36 -10.01 -7.53 -16.87
C GLY A 36 -9.49 -6.75 -18.07
N ASN A 37 -8.27 -7.06 -18.50
CA ASN A 37 -7.56 -6.44 -19.62
C ASN A 37 -7.21 -4.95 -19.40
N ILE A 38 -6.86 -4.58 -18.17
CA ILE A 38 -6.33 -3.24 -17.87
C ILE A 38 -5.04 -3.01 -18.66
N GLN A 39 -4.88 -1.83 -19.25
CA GLN A 39 -3.69 -1.50 -20.03
C GLN A 39 -2.40 -1.71 -19.22
N PRO A 40 -1.42 -2.52 -19.70
CA PRO A 40 -0.19 -2.81 -18.96
C PRO A 40 0.62 -1.58 -18.55
N LEU A 41 0.55 -0.49 -19.34
CA LEU A 41 1.20 0.78 -19.03
C LEU A 41 0.68 1.42 -17.74
N LEU A 42 -0.63 1.30 -17.46
CA LEU A 42 -1.21 1.79 -16.20
C LEU A 42 -0.69 0.98 -15.00
N LEU A 43 -0.55 -0.33 -15.17
CA LEU A 43 0.04 -1.20 -14.14
C LEU A 43 1.51 -0.82 -13.88
N GLN A 44 2.30 -0.58 -14.93
CA GLN A 44 3.68 -0.13 -14.79
C GLN A 44 3.78 1.23 -14.08
N GLY A 45 2.89 2.18 -14.41
CA GLY A 45 2.79 3.46 -13.70
C GLY A 45 2.45 3.30 -12.22
N LEU A 46 1.54 2.37 -11.89
CA LEU A 46 1.25 1.99 -10.51
C LEU A 46 2.49 1.40 -9.81
N ALA A 47 3.23 0.52 -10.47
CA ALA A 47 4.44 -0.08 -9.91
C ALA A 47 5.52 0.96 -9.59
N VAL A 48 5.75 1.94 -10.48
CA VAL A 48 6.64 3.07 -10.20
C VAL A 48 6.17 3.86 -8.98
N SER A 49 4.87 4.16 -8.91
CA SER A 49 4.27 4.90 -7.79
C SER A 49 4.43 4.14 -6.46
N LEU A 50 4.26 2.81 -6.47
CA LEU A 50 4.47 1.94 -5.32
C LEU A 50 5.93 1.93 -4.86
N LEU A 51 6.90 1.92 -5.78
CA LEU A 51 8.32 2.03 -5.41
C LEU A 51 8.64 3.40 -4.79
N SER A 52 8.13 4.49 -5.35
CA SER A 52 8.31 5.83 -4.77
C SER A 52 7.67 5.93 -3.37
N PHE A 53 6.49 5.34 -3.18
CA PHE A 53 5.83 5.27 -1.89
C PHE A 53 6.61 4.41 -0.88
N ALA A 54 7.09 3.23 -1.30
CA ALA A 54 7.92 2.36 -0.47
C ALA A 54 9.23 3.04 -0.04
N ALA A 55 9.90 3.77 -0.95
CA ALA A 55 11.09 4.55 -0.63
C ALA A 55 10.78 5.63 0.44
N THR A 56 9.64 6.29 0.33
CA THR A 56 9.17 7.29 1.31
C THR A 56 8.94 6.64 2.69
N LEU A 57 8.28 5.48 2.73
CA LEU A 57 8.06 4.72 3.96
C LEU A 57 9.37 4.34 4.65
N VAL A 58 10.33 3.79 3.91
CA VAL A 58 11.65 3.42 4.45
C VAL A 58 12.37 4.65 4.98
N TRP A 59 12.37 5.74 4.22
CA TRP A 59 13.02 6.99 4.62
C TRP A 59 12.44 7.52 5.93
N VAL A 60 11.11 7.57 6.07
CA VAL A 60 10.46 8.02 7.31
C VAL A 60 10.74 7.08 8.47
N ALA A 61 10.64 5.77 8.26
CA ALA A 61 10.78 4.78 9.32
C ALA A 61 12.22 4.66 9.87
N THR A 62 13.23 4.99 9.06
CA THR A 62 14.65 4.87 9.42
C THR A 62 15.26 6.14 10.02
N ARG A 63 14.50 7.25 10.11
CA ARG A 63 14.96 8.46 10.81
C ARG A 63 15.13 8.21 12.32
N SER A 64 16.15 8.86 12.90
CA SER A 64 16.38 8.87 14.35
C SER A 64 15.24 9.55 15.12
N GLN A 65 14.69 10.63 14.56
CA GLN A 65 13.49 11.29 15.05
C GLN A 65 12.36 11.10 14.03
N LEU A 66 11.26 10.48 14.49
CA LEU A 66 10.10 10.24 13.64
C LEU A 66 9.39 11.55 13.33
N GLN A 67 9.20 11.85 12.05
CA GLN A 67 8.38 12.97 11.62
C GLN A 67 6.90 12.60 11.71
N THR A 68 6.29 12.87 12.86
CA THR A 68 4.91 12.47 13.19
C THR A 68 3.87 12.98 12.19
N THR A 69 4.02 14.19 11.66
CA THR A 69 3.10 14.74 10.64
C THR A 69 3.10 13.92 9.36
N LEU A 70 4.29 13.61 8.83
CA LEU A 70 4.42 12.81 7.62
C LEU A 70 3.94 11.37 7.85
N ALA A 71 4.21 10.81 9.03
CA ALA A 71 3.71 9.50 9.39
C ALA A 71 2.18 9.43 9.46
N LYS A 72 1.52 10.50 9.95
CA LYS A 72 0.06 10.64 9.89
C LYS A 72 -0.45 10.70 8.44
N LEU A 73 0.18 11.50 7.59
CA LEU A 73 -0.22 11.63 6.17
C LEU A 73 -0.11 10.29 5.44
N ILE A 74 0.98 9.55 5.65
CA ILE A 74 1.16 8.19 5.10
C ILE A 74 0.04 7.27 5.57
N THR A 75 -0.25 7.25 6.87
CA THR A 75 -1.31 6.39 7.43
C THR A 75 -2.68 6.73 6.84
N ILE A 76 -2.96 8.02 6.60
CA ILE A 76 -4.19 8.48 5.94
C ILE A 76 -4.22 8.01 4.48
N ALA A 77 -3.10 8.10 3.76
CA ALA A 77 -3.01 7.62 2.38
C ALA A 77 -3.23 6.10 2.29
N ASP A 78 -2.68 5.31 3.22
CA ASP A 78 -2.92 3.87 3.31
C ASP A 78 -4.41 3.57 3.55
N TRP A 79 -5.06 4.29 4.46
CA TRP A 79 -6.52 4.16 4.65
C TRP A 79 -7.33 4.60 3.43
N ALA A 80 -6.92 5.67 2.75
CA ALA A 80 -7.58 6.12 1.53
C ALA A 80 -7.51 5.05 0.43
N TRP A 81 -6.37 4.37 0.28
CA TRP A 81 -6.23 3.24 -0.64
C TRP A 81 -7.19 2.09 -0.29
N VAL A 82 -7.26 1.72 0.99
CA VAL A 82 -8.14 0.64 1.48
C VAL A 82 -9.61 0.97 1.24
N LEU A 83 -10.04 2.20 1.50
CA LEU A 83 -11.42 2.65 1.31
C LEU A 83 -11.78 2.87 -0.17
N ALA A 84 -10.82 3.33 -0.98
CA ALA A 84 -11.00 3.49 -2.41
C ALA A 84 -11.14 2.14 -3.13
N THR A 85 -10.48 1.08 -2.64
CA THR A 85 -10.52 -0.26 -3.28
C THR A 85 -11.95 -0.81 -3.48
N PRO A 86 -12.82 -0.93 -2.45
CA PRO A 86 -14.19 -1.39 -2.65
C PRO A 86 -15.01 -0.44 -3.52
N LEU A 87 -14.77 0.87 -3.46
CA LEU A 87 -15.43 1.85 -4.32
C LEU A 87 -15.07 1.63 -5.80
N VAL A 88 -13.79 1.43 -6.10
CA VAL A 88 -13.31 1.10 -7.45
C VAL A 88 -13.91 -0.22 -7.91
N ILE A 89 -13.94 -1.26 -7.06
CA ILE A 89 -14.56 -2.53 -7.39
C ILE A 89 -16.05 -2.36 -7.75
N MET A 90 -16.80 -1.57 -6.98
CA MET A 90 -18.22 -1.31 -7.27
C MET A 90 -18.42 -0.56 -8.59
N LEU A 91 -17.60 0.47 -8.86
CA LEU A 91 -17.72 1.29 -10.07
C LEU A 91 -17.31 0.54 -11.34
N PHE A 92 -16.37 -0.40 -11.23
CA PHE A 92 -15.80 -1.13 -12.37
C PHE A 92 -16.09 -2.63 -12.32
N TYR A 93 -17.15 -3.04 -11.59
CA TYR A 93 -17.46 -4.45 -11.35
C TYR A 93 -17.59 -5.28 -12.64
N THR A 94 -18.23 -4.72 -13.67
CA THR A 94 -18.44 -5.40 -14.96
C THR A 94 -17.17 -5.50 -15.82
N GLN A 95 -16.15 -4.70 -15.52
CA GLN A 95 -14.89 -4.63 -16.25
C GLN A 95 -13.81 -5.48 -15.57
N LEU A 96 -13.90 -5.68 -14.26
CA LEU A 96 -12.95 -6.47 -13.49
C LEU A 96 -13.29 -7.97 -13.58
N SER A 97 -12.26 -8.81 -13.64
CA SER A 97 -12.46 -10.25 -13.47
C SER A 97 -12.57 -10.63 -12.00
N GLU A 98 -13.16 -11.78 -11.69
CA GLU A 98 -13.26 -12.33 -10.33
C GLU A 98 -11.88 -12.45 -9.64
N HIS A 99 -10.86 -12.90 -10.40
CA HIS A 99 -9.47 -13.01 -9.92
C HIS A 99 -8.90 -11.63 -9.59
N GLY A 100 -9.21 -10.64 -10.41
CA GLY A 100 -8.81 -9.25 -10.20
C GLY A 100 -9.43 -8.65 -8.94
N ILE A 101 -10.73 -8.88 -8.72
CA ILE A 101 -11.44 -8.46 -7.51
C ILE A 101 -10.81 -9.11 -6.28
N ALA A 102 -10.60 -10.43 -6.30
CA ALA A 102 -9.98 -11.16 -5.19
C ALA A 102 -8.57 -10.63 -4.87
N LEU A 103 -7.75 -10.37 -5.90
CA LEU A 103 -6.42 -9.80 -5.75
C LEU A 103 -6.47 -8.40 -5.13
N MET A 104 -7.35 -7.52 -5.63
CA MET A 104 -7.51 -6.16 -5.11
C MET A 104 -7.92 -6.17 -3.63
N LEU A 105 -8.86 -7.05 -3.25
CA LEU A 105 -9.29 -7.21 -1.86
C LEU A 105 -8.17 -7.74 -0.96
N ALA A 106 -7.38 -8.72 -1.44
CA ALA A 106 -6.24 -9.24 -0.69
C ALA A 106 -5.17 -8.16 -0.44
N VAL A 107 -4.88 -7.34 -1.46
CA VAL A 107 -3.96 -6.20 -1.35
C VAL A 107 -4.51 -5.17 -0.36
N ALA A 108 -5.79 -4.80 -0.46
CA ALA A 108 -6.41 -3.85 0.47
C ALA A 108 -6.40 -4.36 1.92
N PHE A 109 -6.60 -5.67 2.14
CA PHE A 109 -6.51 -6.26 3.47
C PHE A 109 -5.09 -6.16 4.06
N ALA A 110 -4.06 -6.45 3.26
CA ALA A 110 -2.67 -6.33 3.67
C ALA A 110 -2.28 -4.87 4.00
N VAL A 111 -2.66 -3.93 3.15
CA VAL A 111 -2.43 -2.49 3.38
C VAL A 111 -3.21 -2.01 4.61
N GLY A 112 -4.47 -2.42 4.77
CA GLY A 112 -5.30 -2.08 5.93
C GLY A 112 -4.74 -2.61 7.24
N THR A 113 -4.14 -3.80 7.23
CA THR A 113 -3.41 -4.35 8.38
C THR A 113 -2.22 -3.46 8.75
N CYS A 114 -1.46 -3.00 7.75
CA CYS A 114 -0.35 -2.07 7.99
C CYS A 114 -0.86 -0.72 8.54
N ALA A 115 -1.91 -0.15 7.93
CA ALA A 115 -2.53 1.10 8.34
C ALA A 115 -3.03 1.06 9.79
N TRP A 116 -3.63 -0.07 10.19
CA TRP A 116 -4.08 -0.30 11.56
C TRP A 116 -2.92 -0.25 12.56
N PHE A 117 -1.80 -0.92 12.27
CA PHE A 117 -0.63 -0.90 13.14
C PHE A 117 0.07 0.46 13.16
N GLN A 118 0.15 1.16 12.02
CA GLN A 118 0.65 2.53 11.96
C GLN A 118 -0.18 3.47 12.84
N GLN A 119 -1.51 3.38 12.74
CA GLN A 119 -2.43 4.19 13.55
C GLN A 119 -2.30 3.88 15.05
N LYS A 120 -2.16 2.60 15.42
CA LYS A 120 -1.90 2.19 16.80
C LYS A 120 -0.56 2.76 17.31
N GLY A 121 0.48 2.71 16.48
CA GLY A 121 1.79 3.29 16.79
C GLY A 121 1.75 4.82 16.92
N LEU A 122 0.99 5.53 16.08
CA LEU A 122 0.77 6.98 16.20
C LEU A 122 0.10 7.35 17.53
N LYS A 123 -0.92 6.58 17.95
CA LYS A 123 -1.60 6.80 19.24
C LYS A 123 -0.65 6.59 20.43
N GLN A 124 0.26 5.61 20.35
CA GLN A 124 1.26 5.38 21.41
C GLN A 124 2.25 6.53 21.53
N ILE A 125 2.58 7.20 20.43
CA ILE A 125 3.50 8.36 20.44
C ILE A 125 2.80 9.62 20.95
N ALA A 126 1.49 9.78 20.69
CA ALA A 126 0.74 10.95 21.13
C ALA A 126 0.39 10.97 22.63
N VAL A 127 0.51 9.83 23.31
CA VAL A 127 0.25 9.69 24.76
C VAL A 127 1.52 9.86 25.60
N ASN A 128 2.71 9.79 24.97
CA ASN A 128 4.00 10.06 25.60
C ASN A 128 4.43 11.52 25.37
#